data_AF-A0A959UV30-F1
#
_entry.id   AF-A0A959UV30-F1
#
_cell.length_a   1.000
_cell.length_b   1.000
_cell.length_c   1.000
_cell.angle_alpha   90.00
_cell.angle_beta   90.00
_cell.angle_gamma   90.00
#
_symmetry.space_group_name_H-M   'P 1'
#
loop_
_entity.id
_entity.type
_entity.pdbx_description
1 polymer ?
#
loop_
_entity_poly.entity_id
_entity_poly.type
_entity_poly.pdbx_seq_one_letter_code
_entity_poly.pdbx_strand_id
1 'polypeptide(L)'
;GIYVWIDYNDNGIKELNEFEVAAFGYEANYVRVFVPGNTFVRTFSNQFSTSLDIRPAVAWSDKEGLRRFVGKFSDMASFRIDRKSGEGTDLLEALDPLGLDPLDSNLTAYNSSVRNTLYYDRTSRAWSVDHTYQNDQGKTLLLNGFESRARERNQVRLRVNAT
;
A
#
# COMPACT_ATOMS: atom_id res chain seq x y z
N GLY A 1 24.41 -14.53 -16.63
CA GLY A 1 23.44 -14.37 -15.53
C GLY A 1 23.32 -12.91 -15.16
N ILE A 2 22.93 -12.59 -13.94
CA ILE A 2 23.00 -11.21 -13.37
C ILE A 2 23.64 -11.19 -11.97
N TYR A 3 23.96 -12.35 -11.40
CA TYR A 3 24.50 -12.47 -10.05
C TYR A 3 25.94 -12.97 -10.06
N VAL A 4 26.71 -12.54 -9.06
CA VAL A 4 28.03 -13.06 -8.67
C VAL A 4 27.91 -13.70 -7.27
N TRP A 5 28.76 -14.67 -6.95
CA TRP A 5 28.83 -15.29 -5.62
C TRP A 5 30.12 -14.84 -4.93
N ILE A 6 30.00 -14.34 -3.70
CA ILE A 6 31.12 -13.95 -2.85
C ILE A 6 30.97 -14.72 -1.53
N ASP A 7 31.91 -15.60 -1.23
CA ASP A 7 31.96 -16.34 0.03
C ASP A 7 32.28 -15.38 1.17
N TYR A 8 31.33 -15.16 2.09
CA TYR A 8 31.51 -14.21 3.18
C TYR A 8 32.11 -14.82 4.44
N ASN A 9 32.02 -16.14 4.58
CA ASN A 9 32.46 -16.86 5.76
C ASN A 9 33.61 -17.85 5.48
N ASP A 10 34.13 -17.84 4.26
CA ASP A 10 35.21 -18.68 3.74
C ASP A 10 34.96 -20.19 3.94
N ASN A 11 33.69 -20.61 3.97
CA ASN A 11 33.33 -22.01 4.19
C ASN A 11 33.24 -22.84 2.88
N GLY A 12 33.34 -22.19 1.71
CA GLY A 12 33.28 -22.80 0.39
C GLY A 12 31.89 -23.30 -0.03
N ILE A 13 30.86 -23.05 0.77
CA ILE A 13 29.46 -23.42 0.54
C ILE A 13 28.73 -22.20 -0.02
N LYS A 14 28.01 -22.36 -1.12
CA LYS A 14 27.23 -21.27 -1.72
C LYS A 14 25.94 -21.05 -0.93
N GLU A 15 25.91 -20.03 -0.09
CA GLU A 15 24.72 -19.67 0.68
C GLU A 15 23.85 -18.63 -0.05
N LEU A 16 22.54 -18.62 0.21
CA LEU A 16 21.59 -17.80 -0.56
C LEU A 16 21.81 -16.28 -0.38
N ASN A 17 22.34 -15.89 0.77
CA ASN A 17 22.69 -14.52 1.15
C ASN A 17 24.04 -14.04 0.58
N GLU A 18 24.77 -14.90 -0.13
CA GLU A 18 26.10 -14.61 -0.71
C GLU A 18 26.05 -14.28 -2.21
N PHE A 19 24.84 -14.20 -2.77
CA PHE A 19 24.63 -13.84 -4.17
C PHE A 19 24.26 -12.37 -4.31
N GLU A 20 25.10 -11.62 -5.01
CA GLU A 20 24.91 -10.19 -5.25
C GLU A 20 24.73 -9.89 -6.74
N VAL A 21 24.11 -8.76 -7.05
CA VAL A 21 23.99 -8.31 -8.45
C VAL A 21 25.38 -7.93 -8.94
N ALA A 22 25.83 -8.57 -10.02
CA ALA A 22 27.15 -8.33 -10.58
C ALA A 22 27.29 -6.89 -11.08
N ALA A 23 28.35 -6.20 -10.66
CA ALA A 23 28.64 -4.84 -11.10
C ALA A 23 29.06 -4.80 -12.59
N PHE A 24 29.76 -5.85 -13.05
CA PHE A 24 30.18 -5.99 -14.43
C PHE A 24 29.64 -7.26 -15.08
N GLY A 25 29.30 -7.17 -16.36
CA GLY A 25 28.67 -8.29 -17.09
C GLY A 25 29.53 -9.56 -17.17
N TYR A 26 30.87 -9.43 -17.12
CA TYR A 26 31.78 -10.58 -17.13
C TYR A 26 31.83 -11.35 -15.80
N GLU A 27 31.33 -10.77 -14.71
CA GLU A 27 31.27 -11.38 -13.37
C GLU A 27 29.94 -12.11 -13.13
N ALA A 28 28.96 -11.89 -14.02
CA ALA A 28 27.59 -12.32 -13.88
C ALA A 28 27.38 -13.81 -14.20
N ASN A 29 27.98 -14.69 -13.39
CA ASN A 29 28.03 -16.13 -13.61
C ASN A 29 26.77 -16.89 -13.16
N TYR A 30 25.89 -16.25 -12.38
CA TYR A 30 24.74 -16.92 -11.76
C TYR A 30 23.39 -16.32 -12.14
N VAL A 31 22.35 -17.15 -12.08
CA VAL A 31 20.94 -16.78 -12.28
C VAL A 31 20.13 -17.23 -11.06
N ARG A 32 19.16 -16.42 -10.63
CA ARG A 32 18.25 -16.79 -9.56
C ARG A 32 17.02 -17.47 -10.14
N VAL A 33 16.80 -18.73 -9.77
CA VAL A 33 15.60 -19.50 -10.14
C VAL A 33 14.80 -19.78 -8.88
N PHE A 34 13.52 -19.43 -8.89
CA PHE A 34 12.61 -19.73 -7.78
C PHE A 34 12.09 -21.15 -7.94
N VAL A 35 12.45 -22.04 -7.03
CA VAL A 35 11.85 -23.38 -6.92
C VAL A 35 10.80 -23.33 -5.81
N PRO A 36 9.50 -23.43 -6.12
CA PRO A 36 8.47 -23.45 -5.08
C PRO A 36 8.62 -24.71 -4.22
N GLY A 37 8.64 -24.54 -2.90
CA GLY A 37 8.61 -25.66 -1.95
C GLY A 37 7.21 -26.25 -1.79
N ASN A 38 7.13 -27.49 -1.32
CA ASN A 38 5.85 -28.17 -1.04
C ASN A 38 5.31 -27.93 0.38
N THR A 39 5.96 -27.05 1.16
CA THR A 39 5.59 -26.70 2.53
C THR A 39 4.70 -25.46 2.53
N PHE A 40 3.45 -25.62 2.96
CA PHE A 40 2.49 -24.54 3.14
C PHE A 40 2.23 -24.29 4.62
N VAL A 41 2.16 -23.03 5.01
CA VAL A 41 1.76 -22.62 6.37
C VAL A 41 0.31 -22.14 6.32
N ARG A 42 -0.51 -22.57 7.28
CA ARG A 42 -1.90 -22.10 7.36
C ARG A 42 -1.91 -20.65 7.85
N THR A 43 -2.74 -19.82 7.22
CA THR A 43 -2.87 -18.41 7.59
C THR A 43 -4.33 -18.00 7.59
N PHE A 44 -4.71 -17.10 8.50
CA PHE A 44 -5.97 -16.37 8.39
C PHE A 44 -5.79 -15.17 7.47
N SER A 45 -6.80 -14.91 6.63
CA SER A 45 -6.82 -13.74 5.74
C SER A 45 -8.02 -12.87 6.10
N ASN A 46 -7.75 -11.61 6.46
CA ASN A 46 -8.76 -10.62 6.76
C ASN A 46 -8.63 -9.46 5.77
N GLN A 47 -9.76 -9.03 5.21
CA GLN A 47 -9.82 -7.87 4.35
C GLN A 47 -10.94 -6.95 4.83
N PHE A 48 -10.59 -5.70 5.11
CA PHE A 48 -11.54 -4.66 5.46
C PHE A 48 -11.40 -3.47 4.52
N SER A 49 -12.53 -2.97 4.04
CA SER A 49 -12.60 -1.87 3.08
C SER A 49 -13.79 -0.99 3.42
N THR A 50 -13.55 0.31 3.56
CA THR A 50 -14.58 1.31 3.81
C THR A 50 -14.34 2.56 2.96
N SER A 51 -15.42 3.22 2.57
CA SER A 51 -15.39 4.46 1.82
C SER A 51 -16.46 5.42 2.30
N LEU A 52 -16.10 6.68 2.44
CA LEU A 52 -16.97 7.78 2.85
C LEU A 52 -16.96 8.85 1.76
N ASP A 53 -18.14 9.22 1.26
CA ASP A 53 -18.31 10.25 0.23
C ASP A 53 -19.24 11.34 0.74
N ILE A 54 -18.67 12.50 1.05
CA ILE A 54 -19.38 13.66 1.61
C ILE A 54 -19.64 14.66 0.49
N ARG A 55 -20.92 14.88 0.17
CA ARG A 55 -21.37 15.77 -0.91
C ARG A 55 -22.42 16.80 -0.44
N PRO A 56 -22.00 17.87 0.23
CA PRO A 56 -22.89 18.95 0.69
C PRO A 56 -23.66 19.62 -0.45
N ALA A 57 -23.10 19.63 -1.67
CA ALA A 57 -23.74 20.12 -2.89
C ALA A 57 -25.17 19.57 -3.08
N VAL A 58 -25.43 18.33 -2.67
CA VAL A 58 -26.75 17.68 -2.82
C VAL A 58 -27.85 18.43 -2.05
N ALA A 59 -27.52 19.01 -0.89
CA ALA A 59 -28.48 19.75 -0.09
C ALA A 59 -28.44 21.27 -0.34
N TRP A 60 -27.29 21.80 -0.77
CA TRP A 60 -27.02 23.24 -0.77
C TRP A 60 -26.64 23.82 -2.14
N SER A 61 -26.86 23.09 -3.24
CA SER A 61 -26.61 23.61 -4.59
C SER A 61 -27.40 24.89 -4.86
N ASP A 62 -28.67 24.93 -4.46
CA ASP A 62 -29.60 26.01 -4.84
C ASP A 62 -29.74 27.07 -3.73
N LYS A 63 -28.91 26.97 -2.69
CA LYS A 63 -28.87 27.95 -1.61
C LYS A 63 -27.85 29.02 -1.95
N GLU A 64 -28.02 30.19 -1.35
CA GLU A 64 -27.09 31.31 -1.48
C GLU A 64 -26.21 31.47 -0.23
N GLY A 65 -25.20 32.34 -0.33
CA GLY A 65 -24.30 32.66 0.78
C GLY A 65 -23.42 31.49 1.24
N LEU A 66 -23.25 31.33 2.55
CA LEU A 66 -22.36 30.33 3.16
C LEU A 66 -22.71 28.89 2.76
N ARG A 67 -24.00 28.56 2.60
CA ARG A 67 -24.43 27.21 2.22
C ARG A 67 -23.98 26.86 0.79
N ARG A 68 -24.02 27.82 -0.14
CA ARG A 68 -23.48 27.65 -1.50
C ARG A 68 -21.98 27.38 -1.46
N PHE A 69 -21.26 28.14 -0.64
CA PHE A 69 -19.82 28.01 -0.51
C PHE A 69 -19.41 26.63 0.02
N VAL A 70 -20.04 26.17 1.12
CA VAL A 70 -19.79 24.82 1.65
C VAL A 70 -20.23 23.75 0.65
N GLY A 71 -21.31 24.00 -0.11
CA GLY A 71 -21.76 23.14 -1.20
C GLY A 71 -20.73 22.91 -2.30
N LYS A 72 -19.72 23.77 -2.45
CA LYS A 72 -18.63 23.57 -3.42
C LYS A 72 -17.58 22.58 -2.94
N PHE A 73 -17.47 22.34 -1.65
CA PHE A 73 -16.54 21.35 -1.12
C PHE A 73 -17.16 19.96 -1.17
N SER A 74 -16.35 18.95 -1.48
CA SER A 74 -16.73 17.55 -1.29
C SER A 74 -15.49 16.75 -0.90
N ASP A 75 -15.68 15.68 -0.14
CA ASP A 75 -14.58 14.85 0.36
C ASP A 75 -14.89 13.39 0.04
N MET A 76 -13.88 12.65 -0.42
CA MET A 76 -13.97 11.22 -0.65
C MET A 76 -12.80 10.53 0.02
N ALA A 77 -13.08 9.90 1.15
CA ALA A 77 -12.14 9.11 1.92
C ALA A 77 -12.35 7.61 1.64
N SER A 78 -11.26 6.87 1.50
CA SER A 78 -11.26 5.43 1.32
C SER A 78 -10.14 4.83 2.15
N PHE A 79 -10.45 3.75 2.84
CA PHE A 79 -9.53 2.99 3.67
C PHE A 79 -9.67 1.52 3.34
N ARG A 80 -8.54 0.87 3.06
CA ARG A 80 -8.47 -0.56 2.81
C ARG A 80 -7.29 -1.15 3.56
N ILE A 81 -7.52 -2.30 4.18
CA ILE A 81 -6.51 -3.09 4.86
C ILE A 81 -6.71 -4.56 4.50
N ASP A 82 -5.64 -5.21 4.11
CA ASP A 82 -5.57 -6.65 3.84
C ASP A 82 -4.47 -7.22 4.75
N ARG A 83 -4.82 -8.20 5.60
CA ARG A 83 -3.92 -8.76 6.61
C ARG A 83 -3.90 -10.28 6.51
N LYS A 84 -2.70 -10.85 6.64
CA LYS A 84 -2.48 -12.30 6.78
C LYS A 84 -1.73 -12.59 8.07
N SER A 85 -2.35 -13.37 8.94
CA SER A 85 -1.81 -13.76 10.25
C SER A 85 -1.46 -15.25 10.26
N GLY A 86 -0.37 -15.60 10.95
CA GLY A 86 0.17 -16.96 11.01
C GLY A 86 -0.63 -17.93 11.89
N GLU A 87 -0.27 -19.21 11.78
CA GLU A 87 -0.84 -20.32 12.55
C GLU A 87 -0.53 -20.14 14.05
N GLY A 88 -1.57 -19.89 14.86
CA GLY A 88 -1.46 -19.59 16.30
C GLY A 88 -2.16 -18.30 16.76
N THR A 89 -2.60 -17.45 15.83
CA THR A 89 -3.40 -16.25 16.12
C THR A 89 -4.82 -16.63 16.55
N ASP A 90 -5.37 -16.00 17.59
CA ASP A 90 -6.78 -16.20 17.97
C ASP A 90 -7.70 -15.74 16.83
N LEU A 91 -8.81 -16.44 16.61
CA LEU A 91 -9.78 -16.12 15.58
C LEU A 91 -10.36 -14.71 15.75
N LEU A 92 -10.63 -14.29 16.99
CA LEU A 92 -11.17 -12.96 17.25
C LEU A 92 -10.17 -11.85 16.91
N GLU A 93 -8.89 -12.08 17.22
CA GLU A 93 -7.80 -11.17 16.87
C GLU A 93 -7.55 -11.14 15.35
N ALA A 94 -7.61 -12.30 14.69
CA ALA A 94 -7.55 -12.41 13.24
C ALA A 94 -8.73 -11.74 12.53
N LEU A 95 -9.88 -11.61 13.19
CA LEU A 95 -11.08 -10.94 12.67
C LEU A 95 -11.07 -9.42 12.87
N ASP A 96 -10.31 -8.89 13.84
CA ASP A 96 -10.24 -7.45 14.10
C ASP A 96 -9.48 -6.70 12.99
N PRO A 97 -10.16 -5.85 12.19
CA PRO A 97 -9.53 -5.09 11.11
C PRO A 97 -8.76 -3.86 11.59
N LEU A 98 -8.93 -3.44 12.86
CA LEU A 98 -8.34 -2.25 13.47
C LEU A 98 -7.24 -2.57 14.50
N GLY A 99 -7.04 -3.84 14.82
CA GLY A 99 -5.88 -4.33 15.57
C GLY A 99 -4.59 -4.01 14.81
N LEU A 100 -4.06 -2.82 15.05
CA LEU A 100 -2.85 -2.27 14.44
C LEU A 100 -1.71 -2.42 15.43
N ASP A 101 -1.04 -3.58 15.45
CA ASP A 101 0.33 -3.63 15.94
C ASP A 101 1.29 -3.88 14.77
N PRO A 102 1.93 -2.82 14.23
CA PRO A 102 2.97 -2.93 13.20
C PRO A 102 4.18 -3.80 13.63
N LEU A 103 4.33 -4.07 14.93
CA LEU A 103 5.39 -4.87 15.54
C LEU A 103 4.98 -6.31 15.82
N ASP A 104 3.76 -6.72 15.48
CA ASP A 104 3.31 -8.10 15.69
C ASP A 104 4.17 -9.08 14.86
N SER A 105 4.90 -9.93 15.57
CA SER A 105 5.77 -10.96 15.01
C SER A 105 5.00 -12.09 14.31
N ASN A 106 3.69 -12.23 14.58
CA ASN A 106 2.83 -13.25 13.95
C ASN A 106 2.25 -12.81 12.59
N LEU A 107 2.52 -11.57 12.18
CA LEU A 107 1.93 -10.98 10.98
C LEU A 107 2.78 -11.31 9.75
N THR A 108 2.29 -12.26 8.93
CA THR A 108 3.02 -12.81 7.77
C THR A 108 2.99 -11.87 6.57
N ALA A 109 1.88 -11.15 6.36
CA ALA A 109 1.78 -10.10 5.33
C ALA A 109 0.72 -9.05 5.68
N TYR A 110 0.98 -7.81 5.25
CA TYR A 110 0.12 -6.64 5.46
C TYR A 110 0.07 -5.80 4.19
N ASN A 111 -1.10 -5.27 3.85
CA ASN A 111 -1.26 -4.22 2.86
C ASN A 111 -2.30 -3.22 3.37
N SER A 112 -1.99 -1.94 3.36
CA SER A 112 -2.88 -0.88 3.77
C SER A 112 -2.82 0.27 2.78
N SER A 113 -3.98 0.80 2.46
CA SER A 113 -4.15 1.91 1.54
C SER A 113 -5.15 2.88 2.13
N VAL A 114 -4.65 4.05 2.51
CA VAL A 114 -5.48 5.20 2.89
C VAL A 114 -5.44 6.18 1.74
N ARG A 115 -6.60 6.59 1.23
CA ARG A 115 -6.69 7.64 0.23
C ARG A 115 -7.82 8.58 0.57
N ASN A 116 -7.50 9.85 0.75
CA ASN A 116 -8.49 10.91 0.88
C ASN A 116 -8.36 11.90 -0.28
N THR A 117 -9.47 12.33 -0.87
CA THR A 117 -9.48 13.41 -1.85
C THR A 117 -10.49 14.47 -1.47
N LEU A 118 -9.98 15.67 -1.17
CA LEU A 118 -10.78 16.86 -0.99
C LEU A 118 -10.91 17.58 -2.33
N TYR A 119 -12.14 17.90 -2.71
CA TYR A 119 -12.43 18.62 -3.94
C TYR A 119 -13.04 19.99 -3.63
N TYR A 120 -12.65 20.97 -4.43
CA TYR A 120 -13.32 22.25 -4.56
C TYR A 120 -13.94 22.37 -5.96
N ASP A 121 -15.25 22.56 -5.99
CA ASP A 121 -16.07 22.84 -7.18
C ASP A 121 -15.90 21.79 -8.30
N ARG A 122 -15.87 20.50 -7.94
CA ARG A 122 -15.60 19.39 -8.88
C ARG A 122 -16.55 19.31 -10.09
N THR A 123 -17.75 19.86 -9.94
CA THR A 123 -18.81 19.88 -10.97
C THR A 123 -18.78 21.14 -11.85
N SER A 124 -17.91 22.11 -11.55
CA SER A 124 -17.77 23.33 -12.34
C SER A 124 -17.27 23.04 -13.75
N ARG A 125 -17.85 23.77 -14.71
CA ARG A 125 -17.49 23.70 -16.14
C ARG A 125 -16.24 24.51 -16.46
N ALA A 126 -15.90 25.51 -15.66
CA ALA A 126 -14.79 26.42 -15.94
C ALA A 126 -13.48 25.94 -15.31
N TRP A 127 -13.50 25.61 -14.03
CA TRP A 127 -12.31 25.17 -13.30
C TRP A 127 -12.66 24.36 -12.05
N SER A 128 -11.75 23.51 -11.60
CA SER A 128 -11.87 22.77 -10.33
C SER A 128 -10.50 22.49 -9.72
N VAL A 129 -10.44 22.36 -8.40
CA VAL A 129 -9.22 21.98 -7.68
C VAL A 129 -9.49 20.74 -6.84
N ASP A 130 -8.55 19.81 -6.83
CA ASP A 130 -8.59 18.68 -5.91
C ASP A 130 -7.23 18.40 -5.27
N HIS A 131 -7.27 17.98 -4.02
CA HIS A 131 -6.11 17.56 -3.24
C HIS A 131 -6.30 16.10 -2.83
N THR A 132 -5.46 15.22 -3.34
CA THR A 132 -5.42 13.80 -2.96
C THR A 132 -4.24 13.55 -2.05
N TYR A 133 -4.54 13.09 -0.83
CA TYR A 133 -3.60 12.41 0.05
C TYR A 133 -3.72 10.91 -0.14
N GLN A 134 -2.61 10.20 -0.26
CA GLN A 134 -2.56 8.75 -0.35
C GLN A 134 -1.36 8.21 0.44
N ASN A 135 -1.61 7.20 1.27
CA ASN A 135 -0.59 6.47 1.99
C ASN A 135 -0.81 4.98 1.74
N ASP A 136 0.15 4.36 1.06
CA ASP A 136 0.18 2.93 0.79
C ASP A 136 1.28 2.30 1.62
N GLN A 137 0.97 1.27 2.38
CA GLN A 137 1.93 0.49 3.16
C GLN A 137 1.78 -0.97 2.80
N GLY A 138 2.89 -1.70 2.72
CA GLY A 138 2.89 -3.13 2.48
C GLY A 138 4.03 -3.80 3.20
N LYS A 139 3.79 -4.95 3.80
CA LYS A 139 4.80 -5.84 4.39
C LYS A 139 4.56 -7.24 3.84
N THR A 140 5.60 -7.92 3.40
CA THR A 140 5.52 -9.30 2.93
C THR A 140 6.68 -10.10 3.50
N LEU A 141 6.41 -11.32 3.97
CA LEU A 141 7.46 -12.27 4.31
C LEU A 141 7.99 -12.92 3.03
N LEU A 142 9.30 -12.82 2.81
CA LEU A 142 10.05 -13.52 1.78
C LEU A 142 10.93 -14.60 2.41
N LEU A 143 11.54 -15.45 1.58
CA LEU A 143 12.49 -16.49 2.03
C LEU A 143 13.67 -15.90 2.82
N ASN A 144 14.07 -14.67 2.51
CA ASN A 144 15.20 -13.97 3.15
C ASN A 144 14.77 -13.01 4.28
N GLY A 145 13.52 -13.07 4.73
CA GLY A 145 12.98 -12.19 5.76
C GLY A 145 11.87 -11.26 5.27
N PHE A 146 11.47 -10.29 6.11
CA PHE A 146 10.39 -9.36 5.78
C PHE A 146 10.87 -8.22 4.89
N GLU A 147 10.13 -7.96 3.81
CA GLU A 147 10.24 -6.73 3.03
C GLU A 147 9.07 -5.81 3.38
N SER A 148 9.37 -4.56 3.75
CA SER A 148 8.37 -3.52 3.98
C SER A 148 8.54 -2.37 3.01
N ARG A 149 7.42 -1.89 2.45
CA ARG A 149 7.33 -0.71 1.60
C ARG A 149 6.31 0.25 2.18
N ALA A 150 6.64 1.53 2.20
CA ALA A 150 5.71 2.60 2.51
C ALA A 150 5.84 3.68 1.43
N ARG A 151 4.70 4.16 0.94
CA ARG A 151 4.62 5.23 -0.04
C ARG A 151 3.58 6.23 0.41
N GLU A 152 4.03 7.45 0.65
CA GLU A 152 3.16 8.59 0.87
C GLU A 152 3.15 9.46 -0.39
N ARG A 153 1.96 9.93 -0.77
CA ARG A 153 1.77 10.80 -1.91
C ARG A 153 0.76 11.89 -1.58
N ASN A 154 1.17 13.12 -1.83
CA ASN A 154 0.32 14.30 -1.84
C ASN A 154 0.24 14.82 -3.27
N GLN A 155 -0.97 14.99 -3.79
CA GLN A 155 -1.18 15.46 -5.16
C GLN A 155 -2.22 16.58 -5.15
N VAL A 156 -1.85 17.73 -5.72
CA VAL A 156 -2.79 18.79 -6.05
C VAL A 156 -3.04 18.77 -7.55
N ARG A 157 -4.30 18.82 -7.97
CA ARG A 157 -4.68 18.93 -9.37
C ARG A 157 -5.57 20.15 -9.56
N LEU A 158 -5.17 21.00 -10.51
CA LEU A 158 -5.99 22.10 -11.02
C LEU A 158 -6.46 21.71 -12.42
N ARG A 159 -7.78 21.77 -12.65
CA ARG A 159 -8.39 21.64 -13.98
C ARG A 159 -8.92 23.01 -14.38
N VAL A 160 -8.56 23.48 -15.56
CA VAL A 160 -9.10 24.71 -16.17
C VAL A 160 -9.54 24.36 -17.58
N ASN A 161 -10.78 24.71 -17.92
CA ASN A 161 -11.31 24.58 -19.27
C ASN A 161 -11.33 25.97 -19.90
N ALA A 162 -10.45 26.21 -20.87
CA ALA A 162 -10.48 27.41 -21.68
C ALA A 162 -11.42 27.17 -22.89
N THR A 163 -12.47 27.99 -22.98
CA THR A 163 -13.33 28.14 -24.17
C THR A 163 -12.78 29.20 -25.10
#